data_AF-A0A6M2DPD6-F1
#
_entry.id   AF-A0A6M2DPD6-F1
#
_cell.length_a   1.000
_cell.length_b   1.000
_cell.length_c   1.000
_cell.angle_alpha   90.00
_cell.angle_beta   90.00
_cell.angle_gamma   90.00
#
_symmetry.space_group_name_H-M   'P 1'
#
loop_
_entity.id
_entity.type
_entity.pdbx_description
1 polymer ?
#
loop_
_entity_poly.entity_id
_entity_poly.type
_entity_poly.pdbx_seq_one_letter_code
_entity_poly.pdbx_strand_id
1 'polypeptide(L)'
;NNMRLYFKKAVLCISMVVCLLLILKYFHSEKRKKQCLQSETFLTNLNVLIARVHEILEHFNIIHFLCYKTLWGQIQHSNLFPWVDKAELCIKLEAHEKINDTVLNVFHKSNLQIQYSSPEGKFTIADPSKFGAFLEMIVFKDTKAVNMLHRTGWKHLILPPNCEWESLDCFPSYLVEPPLSHGMLGKSMVPIPRGGIEIQKYHYKYTWWKKMEKPC
;
A
#
# COMPACT_ATOMS: atom_id res chain seq x y z
N ASN A 1 -24.04 -50.73 37.49
CA ASN A 1 -23.03 -49.67 37.71
C ASN A 1 -22.05 -49.44 36.54
N ASN A 2 -22.08 -50.23 35.45
CA ASN A 2 -21.15 -50.08 34.32
C ASN A 2 -21.47 -48.89 33.39
N MET A 3 -22.76 -48.58 33.21
CA MET A 3 -23.22 -47.51 32.29
C MET A 3 -22.70 -46.11 32.67
N ARG A 4 -22.61 -45.82 33.98
CA ARG A 4 -22.08 -44.57 34.52
C ARG A 4 -20.56 -44.43 34.31
N LEU A 5 -19.84 -45.55 34.28
CA LEU A 5 -18.40 -45.59 34.04
C LEU A 5 -18.08 -45.35 32.55
N TYR A 6 -18.85 -45.94 31.64
CA TYR A 6 -18.74 -45.69 30.19
C TYR A 6 -19.06 -44.24 29.83
N PHE A 7 -20.08 -43.65 30.47
CA PHE A 7 -20.43 -42.24 30.25
C PHE A 7 -19.30 -41.29 30.69
N LYS A 8 -18.69 -41.53 31.87
CA LYS A 8 -17.54 -40.74 32.33
C LYS A 8 -16.33 -40.86 31.40
N LYS A 9 -16.03 -42.07 30.91
CA LYS A 9 -14.94 -42.29 29.95
C LYS A 9 -15.20 -41.60 28.60
N ALA A 10 -16.44 -41.65 28.11
CA ALA A 10 -16.82 -40.96 26.87
C ALA A 10 -16.69 -39.44 26.98
N VAL A 11 -17.16 -38.85 28.08
CA VAL A 11 -17.01 -37.40 28.35
C VAL A 11 -15.54 -36.99 28.43
N LEU A 12 -14.69 -37.81 29.06
CA LEU A 12 -13.26 -37.54 29.18
C LEU A 12 -12.53 -37.64 27.83
N CYS A 13 -12.91 -38.60 26.98
CA CYS A 13 -12.41 -38.69 25.61
C CYS A 13 -12.85 -37.49 24.76
N ILE A 14 -14.13 -37.08 24.83
CA ILE A 14 -14.63 -35.91 24.12
C ILE A 14 -13.90 -34.64 24.59
N SER A 15 -13.71 -34.47 25.89
CA SER A 15 -12.95 -33.36 26.47
C SER A 15 -11.51 -33.32 25.96
N MET A 16 -10.83 -34.47 25.89
CA MET A 16 -9.47 -34.54 25.34
C MET A 16 -9.42 -34.18 23.87
N VAL A 17 -10.36 -34.68 23.06
CA VAL A 17 -10.44 -34.35 21.62
C VAL A 17 -10.70 -32.85 21.43
N VAL A 18 -11.62 -32.26 22.19
CA VAL A 18 -11.88 -30.81 22.15
C VAL A 18 -10.65 -30.01 22.54
N CYS A 19 -9.94 -30.38 23.62
CA CYS A 19 -8.68 -29.74 24.00
C CYS A 19 -7.62 -29.85 22.88
N LEU A 20 -7.48 -31.04 22.27
CA LEU A 20 -6.51 -31.25 21.19
C LEU A 20 -6.84 -30.39 19.96
N LEU A 21 -8.12 -30.27 19.60
CA LEU A 21 -8.59 -29.40 18.52
C LEU A 21 -8.36 -27.91 18.82
N LEU A 22 -8.55 -27.48 20.07
CA LEU A 22 -8.26 -26.12 20.51
C LEU A 22 -6.75 -25.82 20.44
N ILE A 23 -5.92 -26.76 20.87
CA ILE A 23 -4.46 -26.66 20.78
C ILE A 23 -4.01 -26.59 19.31
N LEU A 24 -4.54 -27.46 18.45
CA LEU A 24 -4.24 -27.44 17.01
C LEU A 24 -4.69 -26.13 16.34
N LYS A 25 -5.88 -25.62 16.68
CA LYS A 25 -6.33 -24.30 16.23
C LYS A 25 -5.40 -23.18 16.68
N TYR A 26 -4.95 -23.21 17.93
CA TYR A 26 -4.04 -22.22 18.50
C TYR A 26 -2.70 -22.22 17.76
N PHE A 27 -2.06 -23.39 17.59
CA PHE A 27 -0.80 -23.51 16.85
C PHE A 27 -0.95 -23.10 15.37
N HIS A 28 -2.07 -23.43 14.75
CA HIS A 28 -2.34 -23.06 13.36
C HIS A 28 -2.59 -21.55 13.19
N SER A 29 -3.16 -20.87 14.19
CA SER A 29 -3.29 -19.41 14.22
C SER A 29 -1.93 -18.71 14.39
N GLU A 30 -1.07 -19.19 15.29
CA GLU A 30 0.30 -18.69 15.50
C GLU A 30 1.14 -18.76 14.22
N LYS A 31 1.07 -19.90 13.51
CA LYS A 31 1.80 -20.09 12.24
C LYS A 31 1.32 -19.13 11.15
N ARG A 32 0.00 -18.88 11.05
CA ARG A 32 -0.57 -17.88 10.14
C ARG A 32 -0.13 -16.45 10.50
N LYS A 33 -0.10 -16.11 11.79
CA LYS A 33 0.41 -14.81 12.24
C LYS A 33 1.87 -14.59 11.84
N LYS A 34 2.73 -15.61 11.98
CA LYS A 34 4.15 -15.54 11.57
C LYS A 34 4.35 -15.43 10.07
N GLN A 35 3.51 -16.07 9.25
CA GLN A 35 3.60 -16.00 7.79
C GLN A 35 3.26 -14.62 7.21
N CYS A 36 2.62 -13.76 7.98
CA CYS A 36 2.13 -12.49 7.47
C CYS A 36 2.94 -11.26 7.91
N LEU A 37 3.92 -11.44 8.79
CA LEU A 37 4.90 -10.39 9.08
C LEU A 37 6.04 -10.50 8.08
N GLN A 38 6.42 -9.39 7.50
CA GLN A 38 7.63 -9.29 6.70
C GLN A 38 8.85 -9.26 7.60
N SER A 39 9.98 -9.69 7.05
CA SER A 39 11.27 -9.53 7.71
C SER A 39 11.67 -8.06 7.81
N GLU A 40 12.45 -7.70 8.83
CA GLU A 40 13.01 -6.35 8.96
C GLU A 40 13.87 -5.96 7.75
N THR A 41 14.60 -6.93 7.18
CA THR A 41 15.39 -6.73 5.95
C THR A 41 14.49 -6.34 4.78
N PHE A 42 13.32 -6.98 4.62
CA PHE A 42 12.37 -6.63 3.58
C PHE A 42 11.81 -5.22 3.74
N LEU A 43 11.39 -4.85 4.96
CA LEU A 43 10.90 -3.50 5.24
C LEU A 43 11.98 -2.43 5.05
N THR A 44 13.22 -2.74 5.43
CA THR A 44 14.38 -1.87 5.19
C THR A 44 14.62 -1.69 3.70
N ASN A 45 14.54 -2.77 2.92
CA ASN A 45 14.68 -2.71 1.47
C ASN A 45 13.57 -1.87 0.81
N LEU A 46 12.32 -1.97 1.29
CA LEU A 46 11.23 -1.11 0.82
C LEU A 46 11.46 0.38 1.16
N ASN A 47 11.89 0.69 2.38
CA ASN A 47 12.21 2.07 2.76
C ASN A 47 13.36 2.65 1.92
N VAL A 48 14.41 1.87 1.66
CA VAL A 48 15.51 2.27 0.75
C VAL A 48 14.98 2.48 -0.67
N LEU A 49 14.11 1.61 -1.16
CA LEU A 49 13.51 1.75 -2.48
C LEU A 49 12.67 3.03 -2.60
N ILE A 50 11.83 3.33 -1.59
CA ILE A 50 11.06 4.58 -1.54
C ILE A 50 11.97 5.79 -1.58
N ALA A 51 13.02 5.83 -0.76
CA ALA A 51 13.95 6.95 -0.71
C ALA A 51 14.63 7.20 -2.07
N ARG A 52 15.08 6.14 -2.73
CA ARG A 52 15.74 6.24 -4.04
C ARG A 52 14.78 6.69 -5.14
N VAL A 53 13.54 6.20 -5.13
CA VAL A 53 12.51 6.66 -6.08
C VAL A 53 12.17 8.12 -5.82
N HIS A 54 12.01 8.51 -4.54
CA HIS A 54 11.78 9.91 -4.14
C HIS A 54 12.88 10.83 -4.67
N GLU A 55 14.16 10.51 -4.45
CA GLU A 55 15.29 11.33 -4.91
C GLU A 55 15.28 11.55 -6.43
N ILE A 56 14.97 10.51 -7.22
CA ILE A 56 14.86 10.63 -8.68
C ILE A 56 13.71 11.55 -9.06
N LEU A 57 12.52 11.36 -8.49
CA LEU A 57 11.34 12.17 -8.81
C LEU A 57 11.51 13.63 -8.40
N GLU A 58 12.11 13.88 -7.23
CA GLU A 58 12.45 15.20 -6.72
C GLU A 58 13.41 15.93 -7.67
N HIS A 59 14.46 15.24 -8.15
CA HIS A 59 15.42 15.80 -9.11
C HIS A 59 14.76 16.31 -10.40
N PHE A 60 13.70 15.65 -10.85
CA PHE A 60 12.94 16.04 -12.03
C PHE A 60 11.73 16.94 -11.74
N ASN A 61 11.55 17.39 -10.49
CA ASN A 61 10.41 18.17 -10.04
C ASN A 61 9.05 17.51 -10.35
N ILE A 62 9.00 16.18 -10.33
CA ILE A 62 7.75 15.44 -10.51
C ILE A 62 7.00 15.44 -9.18
N ILE A 63 5.78 15.97 -9.18
CA ILE A 63 4.93 15.99 -7.98
C ILE A 63 4.57 14.54 -7.62
N HIS A 64 5.03 14.10 -6.45
CA HIS A 64 4.82 12.75 -5.96
C HIS A 64 4.61 12.77 -4.44
N PHE A 65 3.97 11.73 -3.91
CA PHE A 65 3.61 11.65 -2.50
C PHE A 65 3.30 10.22 -2.07
N LEU A 66 3.39 9.91 -0.77
CA LEU A 66 2.91 8.64 -0.23
C LEU A 66 1.38 8.53 -0.38
N CYS A 67 0.90 7.34 -0.74
CA CYS A 67 -0.54 7.07 -0.83
C CYS A 67 -0.89 5.66 -0.29
N TYR A 68 -2.19 5.36 -0.25
CA TYR A 68 -2.76 4.07 0.18
C TYR A 68 -2.16 3.52 1.49
N LYS A 69 -1.72 2.26 1.51
CA LYS A 69 -1.25 1.58 2.73
C LYS A 69 0.07 2.16 3.22
N THR A 70 0.91 2.64 2.31
CA THR A 70 2.19 3.27 2.64
C THR A 70 1.99 4.58 3.41
N LEU A 71 1.09 5.44 2.93
CA LEU A 71 0.68 6.65 3.66
C LEU A 71 0.02 6.30 5.00
N TRP A 72 -0.82 5.27 5.04
CA TRP A 72 -1.44 4.84 6.30
C TRP A 72 -0.43 4.40 7.36
N GLY A 73 0.58 3.62 6.94
CA GLY A 73 1.68 3.23 7.83
C GLY A 73 2.41 4.48 8.34
N GLN A 74 2.72 5.41 7.43
CA GLN A 74 3.36 6.68 7.78
C GLN A 74 2.54 7.45 8.83
N ILE A 75 1.24 7.62 8.63
CA ILE A 75 0.38 8.38 9.56
C ILE A 75 0.28 7.68 10.93
N GLN A 76 0.17 6.35 10.97
CA GLN A 76 -0.06 5.61 12.22
C GLN A 76 1.22 5.28 13.00
N HIS A 77 2.35 5.13 12.30
CA HIS A 77 3.58 4.57 12.86
C HIS A 77 4.86 5.33 12.46
N SER A 78 4.75 6.37 11.63
CA SER A 78 5.91 7.01 10.97
C SER A 78 6.82 6.01 10.26
N ASN A 79 6.25 4.88 9.79
CA ASN A 79 6.97 3.78 9.14
C ASN A 79 5.99 2.88 8.37
N LEU A 80 6.49 1.94 7.58
CA LEU A 80 5.68 0.93 6.90
C LEU A 80 5.00 -0.01 7.91
N PHE A 81 3.84 -0.56 7.54
CA PHE A 81 3.23 -1.65 8.31
C PHE A 81 4.12 -2.90 8.26
N PRO A 82 4.26 -3.64 9.38
CA PRO A 82 5.05 -4.88 9.41
C PRO A 82 4.57 -5.98 8.46
N TRP A 83 3.34 -5.90 7.96
CA TRP A 83 2.71 -6.87 7.06
C TRP A 83 2.52 -6.34 5.63
N VAL A 84 3.12 -5.20 5.30
CA VAL A 84 3.02 -4.63 3.96
C VAL A 84 3.71 -5.54 2.95
N ASP A 85 3.13 -5.73 1.78
CA ASP A 85 3.67 -6.57 0.70
C ASP A 85 4.45 -5.75 -0.35
N LYS A 86 4.28 -4.43 -0.36
CA LYS A 86 4.90 -3.50 -1.32
C LYS A 86 4.89 -2.07 -0.79
N ALA A 87 5.67 -1.20 -1.41
CA ALA A 87 5.57 0.24 -1.22
C ALA A 87 4.65 0.90 -2.26
N GLU A 88 4.04 2.02 -1.91
CA GLU A 88 3.10 2.76 -2.77
C GLU A 88 3.42 4.25 -2.74
N LEU A 89 3.74 4.79 -3.92
CA LEU A 89 3.80 6.23 -4.19
C LEU A 89 2.75 6.58 -5.23
N CYS A 90 2.30 7.82 -5.20
CA CYS A 90 1.42 8.37 -6.21
C CYS A 90 2.10 9.58 -6.85
N ILE A 91 1.87 9.78 -8.15
CA ILE A 91 2.35 10.95 -8.88
C ILE A 91 1.17 11.73 -9.46
N LYS A 92 1.30 13.06 -9.45
CA LYS A 92 0.41 13.96 -10.19
C LYS A 92 1.09 14.34 -11.49
N LEU A 93 0.39 14.13 -12.61
CA LEU A 93 0.78 14.62 -13.93
C LEU A 93 -0.34 15.47 -14.53
N GLU A 94 0.02 16.39 -15.43
CA GLU A 94 -0.97 17.09 -16.24
C GLU A 94 -1.64 16.15 -17.27
N ALA A 95 -2.81 16.53 -17.78
CA ALA A 95 -3.64 15.66 -18.65
C ALA A 95 -2.86 15.01 -19.82
N HIS A 96 -2.00 15.77 -20.49
CA HIS A 96 -1.20 15.29 -21.64
C HIS A 96 0.24 14.92 -21.29
N GLU A 97 0.62 15.06 -20.03
CA GLU A 97 1.98 14.77 -19.57
C GLU A 97 2.17 13.25 -19.39
N LYS A 98 3.41 12.82 -19.57
CA LYS A 98 3.88 11.46 -19.30
C LYS A 98 5.30 11.52 -18.76
N ILE A 99 5.68 10.52 -17.98
CA ILE A 99 7.08 10.29 -17.63
C ILE A 99 7.85 10.07 -18.94
N ASN A 100 8.84 10.92 -19.20
CA ASN A 100 9.62 10.88 -20.44
C ASN A 100 10.78 9.87 -20.34
N ASP A 101 11.38 9.57 -21.49
CA ASP A 101 12.45 8.55 -21.58
C ASP A 101 13.70 8.95 -20.79
N THR A 102 13.97 10.25 -20.61
CA THR A 102 15.09 10.73 -19.80
C THR A 102 14.94 10.32 -18.34
N VAL A 103 13.75 10.48 -17.77
CA VAL A 103 13.44 10.03 -16.40
C VAL A 103 13.56 8.50 -16.30
N LEU A 104 12.96 7.76 -17.25
CA LEU A 104 13.04 6.29 -17.28
C LEU A 104 14.49 5.80 -17.35
N ASN A 105 15.32 6.46 -18.14
CA ASN A 105 16.75 6.14 -18.25
C ASN A 105 17.51 6.36 -16.95
N VAL A 106 17.13 7.35 -16.12
CA VAL A 106 17.75 7.55 -14.79
C VAL A 106 17.42 6.40 -13.84
N PHE A 107 16.19 5.87 -13.87
CA PHE A 107 15.86 4.65 -13.13
C PHE A 107 16.77 3.48 -13.54
N HIS A 108 16.91 3.23 -14.84
CA HIS A 108 17.76 2.14 -15.34
C HIS A 108 19.24 2.34 -15.01
N LYS A 109 19.80 3.54 -15.18
CA LYS A 109 21.17 3.87 -14.79
C LYS A 109 21.41 3.74 -13.30
N SER A 110 20.36 3.88 -12.50
CA SER A 110 20.39 3.67 -11.05
C SER A 110 20.17 2.20 -10.67
N ASN A 111 20.27 1.24 -11.59
CA ASN A 111 20.00 -0.19 -11.34
C ASN A 111 18.58 -0.46 -10.81
N LEU A 112 17.60 0.39 -11.16
CA LEU A 112 16.19 0.15 -10.87
C LEU A 112 15.50 -0.37 -12.14
N GLN A 113 14.78 -1.48 -11.99
CA GLN A 113 13.87 -1.97 -13.01
C GLN A 113 12.56 -1.22 -12.87
N ILE A 114 12.11 -0.58 -13.94
CA ILE A 114 10.84 0.15 -14.00
C ILE A 114 10.01 -0.38 -15.17
N GLN A 115 8.74 -0.68 -14.91
CA GLN A 115 7.81 -1.17 -15.92
C GLN A 115 6.46 -0.48 -15.80
N TYR A 116 5.95 0.08 -16.91
CA TYR A 116 4.63 0.69 -16.94
C TYR A 116 3.53 -0.33 -17.29
N SER A 117 2.42 -0.26 -16.56
CA SER A 117 1.18 -0.99 -16.83
C SER A 117 0.10 -0.03 -17.32
N SER A 118 -0.14 -0.02 -18.63
CA SER A 118 -1.22 0.76 -19.25
C SER A 118 -2.63 0.42 -18.72
N PRO A 119 -2.98 -0.86 -18.45
CA PRO A 119 -4.28 -1.18 -17.84
C PRO A 119 -4.50 -0.57 -16.47
N GLU A 120 -3.46 -0.56 -15.63
CA GLU A 120 -3.55 -0.19 -14.22
C GLU A 120 -3.18 1.27 -13.95
N GLY A 121 -2.61 1.96 -14.96
CA GLY A 121 -2.14 3.35 -14.84
C GLY A 121 -1.04 3.52 -13.80
N LYS A 122 -0.09 2.58 -13.73
CA LYS A 122 0.96 2.58 -12.71
C LYS A 122 2.28 2.04 -13.23
N PHE A 123 3.38 2.45 -12.59
CA PHE A 123 4.68 1.82 -12.77
C PHE A 123 4.95 0.84 -11.62
N THR A 124 5.57 -0.28 -11.94
CA THR A 124 6.18 -1.18 -10.94
C THR A 124 7.69 -0.96 -10.98
N ILE A 125 8.28 -0.69 -9.82
CA ILE A 125 9.69 -0.40 -9.67
C ILE A 125 10.31 -1.40 -8.70
N ALA A 126 11.42 -2.00 -9.06
CA ALA A 126 12.15 -2.95 -8.22
C ALA A 126 13.65 -2.74 -8.33
N ASP A 127 14.38 -3.08 -7.27
CA ASP A 127 15.83 -3.20 -7.29
C ASP A 127 16.16 -4.72 -7.33
N PRO A 128 16.82 -5.22 -8.39
CA PRO A 128 17.18 -6.63 -8.50
C PRO A 128 18.03 -7.16 -7.34
N SER A 129 18.80 -6.29 -6.66
CA SER A 129 19.58 -6.64 -5.47
C SER A 129 18.73 -6.79 -4.21
N LYS A 130 17.48 -6.32 -4.23
CA LYS A 130 16.54 -6.31 -3.11
C LYS A 130 15.39 -7.28 -3.36
N PHE A 131 15.70 -8.58 -3.26
CA PHE A 131 14.79 -9.65 -3.62
C PHE A 131 13.38 -9.49 -3.00
N GLY A 132 12.36 -9.56 -3.86
CA GLY A 132 10.94 -9.51 -3.49
C GLY A 132 10.39 -8.12 -3.16
N ALA A 133 11.24 -7.12 -2.87
CA ALA A 133 10.79 -5.77 -2.54
C ALA A 133 10.51 -4.97 -3.81
N PHE A 134 9.29 -4.46 -3.95
CA PHE A 134 8.90 -3.61 -5.07
C PHE A 134 8.00 -2.46 -4.62
N LEU A 135 7.97 -1.43 -5.45
CA LEU A 135 7.19 -0.22 -5.28
C LEU A 135 6.23 -0.07 -6.44
N GLU A 136 4.97 0.26 -6.16
CA GLU A 136 4.01 0.71 -7.16
C GLU A 136 3.93 2.23 -7.14
N MET A 137 4.11 2.85 -8.30
CA MET A 137 3.96 4.28 -8.51
C MET A 137 2.70 4.53 -9.34
N ILE A 138 1.62 4.94 -8.68
CA ILE A 138 0.30 5.12 -9.27
C ILE A 138 0.19 6.50 -9.89
N VAL A 139 -0.29 6.59 -11.13
CA VAL A 139 -0.36 7.84 -11.87
C VAL A 139 -1.76 8.42 -11.80
N PHE A 140 -1.85 9.66 -11.32
CA PHE A 140 -3.06 10.47 -11.30
C PHE A 140 -2.92 11.66 -12.26
N LYS A 141 -4.01 12.00 -12.95
CA LYS A 141 -4.06 13.12 -13.88
C LYS A 141 -5.19 14.08 -13.57
N ASP A 142 -4.92 15.36 -13.80
CA ASP A 142 -5.90 16.44 -13.61
C ASP A 142 -6.91 16.46 -14.76
N THR A 143 -8.18 16.31 -14.42
CA THR A 143 -9.29 16.68 -15.29
C THR A 143 -9.72 18.10 -14.92
N LYS A 144 -9.18 19.09 -15.65
CA LYS A 144 -9.39 20.54 -15.46
C LYS A 144 -10.86 20.98 -15.36
N ALA A 145 -11.80 20.12 -15.75
CA ALA A 145 -13.23 20.38 -15.66
C ALA A 145 -13.80 20.26 -14.23
N VAL A 146 -13.18 19.50 -13.32
CA VAL A 146 -13.81 19.11 -12.03
C VAL A 146 -12.91 19.39 -10.81
N ASN A 147 -11.68 19.91 -10.97
CA ASN A 147 -10.69 20.07 -9.89
C ASN A 147 -10.43 18.76 -9.11
N MET A 148 -10.52 17.63 -9.81
CA MET A 148 -10.30 16.29 -9.27
C MET A 148 -9.16 15.64 -10.04
N LEU A 149 -8.35 14.89 -9.32
CA LEU A 149 -7.33 14.02 -9.89
C LEU A 149 -7.89 12.62 -10.04
N HIS A 150 -7.74 12.04 -11.23
CA HIS A 150 -8.21 10.69 -11.53
C HIS A 150 -7.04 9.76 -11.75
N ARG A 151 -7.13 8.56 -11.17
CA ARG A 151 -6.21 7.48 -11.49
C ARG A 151 -6.30 7.16 -12.97
N THR A 152 -5.14 7.07 -13.61
CA THR A 152 -5.04 6.72 -15.03
C THR A 152 -5.21 5.22 -15.25
N GLY A 153 -5.16 4.80 -16.52
CA GLY A 153 -5.26 3.41 -16.93
C GLY A 153 -6.65 3.07 -17.43
N TRP A 154 -6.72 2.31 -18.52
CA TRP A 154 -7.98 2.15 -19.25
C TRP A 154 -9.05 1.37 -18.46
N LYS A 155 -8.67 0.57 -17.46
CA LYS A 155 -9.63 -0.06 -16.53
C LYS A 155 -10.40 0.97 -15.69
N HIS A 156 -9.83 2.16 -15.51
CA HIS A 156 -10.41 3.26 -14.75
C HIS A 156 -11.10 4.30 -15.64
N LEU A 157 -10.91 4.26 -16.96
CA LEU A 157 -11.52 5.19 -17.94
C LEU A 157 -12.97 4.83 -18.32
N ILE A 158 -13.44 3.62 -18.00
CA ILE A 158 -14.81 3.15 -18.31
C ILE A 158 -15.85 3.76 -17.36
N LEU A 159 -15.40 4.60 -16.42
CA LEU A 159 -16.19 5.11 -15.33
C LEU A 159 -16.48 6.61 -15.55
N PRO A 160 -17.65 7.11 -15.12
CA PRO A 160 -18.08 8.47 -15.43
C PRO A 160 -17.14 9.52 -14.81
N PRO A 161 -17.07 10.74 -15.38
CA PRO A 161 -16.07 11.74 -15.01
C PRO A 161 -16.31 12.36 -13.62
N ASN A 162 -17.53 12.26 -13.10
CA ASN A 162 -17.84 12.61 -11.73
C ASN A 162 -17.42 11.43 -10.83
N CYS A 163 -16.53 11.70 -9.89
CA CYS A 163 -15.99 10.80 -8.85
C CYS A 163 -17.03 10.15 -7.91
N GLU A 164 -18.26 9.97 -8.37
CA GLU A 164 -19.40 9.46 -7.62
C GLU A 164 -19.37 7.94 -7.48
N TRP A 165 -18.75 7.23 -8.43
CA TRP A 165 -18.67 5.77 -8.41
C TRP A 165 -17.49 5.26 -7.60
N GLU A 166 -17.72 4.23 -6.80
CA GLU A 166 -16.74 3.66 -5.86
C GLU A 166 -15.49 3.08 -6.52
N SER A 167 -15.57 2.73 -7.81
CA SER A 167 -14.47 2.21 -8.60
C SER A 167 -13.55 3.29 -9.18
N LEU A 168 -13.97 4.57 -9.09
CA LEU A 168 -13.17 5.72 -9.49
C LEU A 168 -12.24 6.09 -8.34
N ASP A 169 -10.95 5.78 -8.53
CA ASP A 169 -9.92 6.23 -7.60
C ASP A 169 -9.57 7.67 -7.95
N CYS A 170 -10.15 8.61 -7.21
CA CYS A 170 -9.96 10.04 -7.42
C CYS A 170 -10.17 10.87 -6.16
N PHE A 171 -9.56 12.05 -6.14
CA PHE A 171 -9.58 12.96 -5.00
C PHE A 171 -9.35 14.42 -5.45
N PRO A 172 -9.69 15.43 -4.63
CA PRO A 172 -9.51 16.83 -4.99
C PRO A 172 -8.05 17.20 -5.21
N SER A 173 -7.76 17.94 -6.28
CA SER A 173 -6.39 18.33 -6.65
C SER A 173 -5.67 19.10 -5.55
N TYR A 174 -6.38 19.97 -4.82
CA TYR A 174 -5.81 20.81 -3.75
C TYR A 174 -5.10 20.03 -2.64
N LEU A 175 -5.41 18.74 -2.45
CA LEU A 175 -4.77 17.88 -1.45
C LEU A 175 -3.32 17.57 -1.81
N VAL A 176 -2.94 17.71 -3.08
CA VAL A 176 -1.59 17.39 -3.56
C VAL A 176 -0.96 18.52 -4.39
N GLU A 177 -1.56 19.71 -4.35
CA GLU A 177 -0.92 20.89 -4.92
C GLU A 177 0.35 21.26 -4.13
N PRO A 178 1.43 21.72 -4.79
CA PRO A 178 2.61 22.24 -4.11
C PRO A 178 2.32 23.55 -3.35
N PRO A 179 3.06 23.83 -2.25
CA PRO A 179 3.99 22.94 -1.58
C PRO A 179 3.26 21.78 -0.88
N LEU A 180 3.82 20.57 -1.00
CA LEU A 180 3.37 19.39 -0.27
C LEU A 180 3.89 19.41 1.17
N SER A 181 3.17 18.72 2.05
CA SER A 181 3.66 18.42 3.40
C SER A 181 4.74 17.34 3.32
N HIS A 182 5.55 17.21 4.37
CA HIS A 182 6.55 16.15 4.46
C HIS A 182 6.34 15.34 5.74
N GLY A 183 6.47 14.03 5.64
CA GLY A 183 6.32 13.10 6.74
C GLY A 183 7.55 12.22 6.90
N MET A 184 7.85 11.83 8.14
CA MET A 184 8.89 10.85 8.42
C MET A 184 8.36 9.45 8.06
N LEU A 185 9.10 8.72 7.22
CA LEU A 185 8.90 7.30 6.94
C LEU A 185 10.20 6.54 7.24
N GLY A 186 10.23 5.87 8.39
CA GLY A 186 11.43 5.23 8.91
C GLY A 186 12.49 6.29 9.23
N LYS A 187 13.51 6.41 8.36
CA LYS A 187 14.61 7.39 8.50
C LYS A 187 14.59 8.47 7.43
N SER A 188 13.64 8.42 6.50
CA SER A 188 13.59 9.32 5.35
C SER A 188 12.42 10.29 5.51
N MET A 189 12.67 11.56 5.22
CA MET A 189 11.60 12.54 5.01
C MET A 189 11.09 12.39 3.58
N VAL A 190 9.79 12.22 3.41
CA VAL A 190 9.17 12.02 2.10
C VAL A 190 7.92 12.89 1.96
N PRO A 191 7.55 13.30 0.73
CA PRO A 191 6.35 14.09 0.50
C PRO A 191 5.08 13.31 0.86
N ILE A 192 4.16 13.99 1.54
CA ILE A 192 2.84 13.47 1.88
C ILE A 192 1.75 14.47 1.44
N PRO A 193 0.52 13.99 1.19
CA PRO A 193 -0.61 14.85 0.88
C PRO A 193 -0.90 15.84 2.01
N ARG A 194 -1.47 16.98 1.63
CA ARG A 194 -2.00 17.98 2.56
C ARG A 194 -3.20 17.43 3.32
N GLY A 195 -3.47 18.00 4.50
CA GLY A 195 -4.60 17.60 5.32
C GLY A 195 -4.44 16.23 5.99
N GLY A 196 -3.23 15.65 5.96
CA GLY A 196 -2.89 14.40 6.64
C GLY A 196 -3.73 13.23 6.14
N ILE A 197 -4.78 12.90 6.89
CA ILE A 197 -5.65 11.76 6.59
C ILE A 197 -6.71 12.05 5.52
N GLU A 198 -6.89 13.30 5.11
CA GLU A 198 -8.00 13.71 4.24
C GLU A 198 -8.06 12.90 2.93
N ILE A 199 -6.92 12.73 2.25
CA ILE A 199 -6.85 11.94 1.01
C ILE A 199 -7.25 10.47 1.22
N GLN A 200 -7.02 9.91 2.41
CA GLN A 200 -7.37 8.53 2.73
C GLN A 200 -8.88 8.33 2.83
N LYS A 201 -9.66 9.40 3.07
CA LYS A 201 -11.13 9.34 3.01
C LYS A 201 -11.63 9.07 1.59
N TYR A 202 -10.86 9.45 0.58
CA TYR A 202 -11.18 9.16 -0.82
C TYR A 202 -10.76 7.74 -1.19
N HIS A 203 -9.54 7.32 -0.82
CA HIS A 203 -9.06 5.96 -1.10
C HIS A 203 -9.78 4.86 -0.28
N TYR A 204 -10.28 5.18 0.92
CA TYR A 204 -10.90 4.25 1.86
C TYR A 204 -12.24 4.78 2.40
N LYS A 205 -13.15 5.14 1.50
CA LYS A 205 -14.45 5.79 1.80
C LYS A 205 -15.22 5.21 2.99
N TYR A 206 -15.19 3.90 3.19
CA TYR A 206 -15.95 3.19 4.24
C TYR A 206 -15.13 2.66 5.42
N THR A 207 -13.82 2.86 5.38
CA THR A 207 -12.91 2.27 6.37
C THR A 207 -11.83 3.23 6.84
N TRP A 208 -11.80 4.48 6.37
CA TRP A 208 -10.77 5.44 6.74
C TRP A 208 -10.73 5.75 8.23
N TRP A 209 -11.85 5.62 8.96
CA TRP A 209 -11.89 5.83 10.41
C TRP A 209 -11.47 4.60 11.21
N LYS A 210 -11.33 3.44 10.55
CA LYS A 210 -10.92 2.20 11.19
C LYS A 210 -9.40 2.13 11.18
N LYS A 211 -8.83 1.64 12.28
CA LYS A 211 -7.42 1.27 12.30
C LYS A 211 -7.21 0.19 11.24
N MET A 212 -6.12 0.30 10.49
CA MET A 212 -5.74 -0.72 9.53
C MET A 212 -5.35 -1.97 10.30
N GLU A 213 -6.16 -3.00 10.17
CA GLU A 213 -5.90 -4.28 10.79
C GLU A 213 -4.99 -5.11 9.89
N LYS A 214 -4.18 -5.94 10.55
CA LYS A 214 -3.38 -6.94 9.88
C LYS A 214 -4.34 -7.88 9.11
N PRO A 215 -4.14 -8.14 7.81
CA PRO A 215 -5.09 -8.91 6.98
C PRO A 215 -5.16 -10.42 7.32
N CYS A 216 -4.59 -10.81 8.46
CA CYS A 216 -4.12 -12.12 8.87
C CYS A 216 -3.69 -12.04 10.36
#